data_AF-A0A166XSF5-F1
#
_entry.id   AF-A0A166XSF5-F1
#
_cell.length_a   1.000
_cell.length_b   1.000
_cell.length_c   1.000
_cell.angle_alpha   90.00
_cell.angle_beta   90.00
_cell.angle_gamma   90.00
#
_symmetry.space_group_name_H-M   'P 1'
#
loop_
_entity.id
_entity.type
_entity.pdbx_description
1 polymer ?
#
loop_
_entity_poly.entity_id
_entity_poly.type
_entity_poly.pdbx_seq_one_letter_code
_entity_poly.pdbx_strand_id
1 'polypeptide(L)'
;MIEFQSLMKAIHKGVKDASKAVEGETIDFVKRFFDEHENEEGKAPSYSPKTCTMQFPSRTEDGIDTVDAEVPLLALVPISSPRITEVKFKTDLEISTNDQDKLMVTFAKNTTKFGFRDKIIGPSGGENTANAQLEIILTGNEPPEGLKKLIEGYERALRAQIPG
;
A
#
# COMPACT_ATOMS: atom_id res chain seq x y z
N MET A 1 -4.20 -31.02 -9.19
CA MET A 1 -3.36 -30.12 -9.98
C MET A 1 -4.23 -29.05 -10.62
N ILE A 2 -3.82 -27.80 -10.54
CA ILE A 2 -4.46 -26.67 -11.22
C ILE A 2 -3.55 -26.18 -12.34
N GLU A 3 -4.11 -25.54 -13.36
CA GLU A 3 -3.27 -24.86 -14.36
C GLU A 3 -2.51 -23.71 -13.67
N PHE A 4 -1.21 -23.56 -13.96
CA PHE A 4 -0.39 -22.50 -13.37
C PHE A 4 -0.95 -21.10 -13.63
N GLN A 5 -1.52 -20.87 -14.81
CA GLN A 5 -2.16 -19.59 -15.14
C GLN A 5 -3.35 -19.29 -14.21
N SER A 6 -4.08 -20.32 -13.76
CA SER A 6 -5.18 -20.17 -12.82
C SER A 6 -4.67 -19.82 -11.42
N LEU A 7 -3.57 -20.42 -10.97
CA LEU A 7 -2.89 -20.03 -9.72
C LEU A 7 -2.48 -18.55 -9.76
N MET A 8 -1.81 -18.12 -10.83
CA MET A 8 -1.36 -16.74 -10.97
C MET A 8 -2.53 -15.74 -10.98
N LYS A 9 -3.61 -16.05 -11.71
CA LYS A 9 -4.83 -15.23 -11.71
C LYS A 9 -5.45 -15.13 -10.31
N ALA A 10 -5.49 -16.22 -9.55
CA ALA A 10 -6.00 -16.23 -8.20
C ALA A 10 -5.14 -15.38 -7.24
N ILE A 11 -3.81 -15.50 -7.33
CA ILE A 11 -2.87 -14.67 -6.54
C ILE A 11 -3.07 -13.19 -6.87
N HIS A 12 -3.08 -12.82 -8.16
CA HIS A 12 -3.28 -11.44 -8.59
C HIS A 12 -4.62 -10.87 -8.10
N LYS A 13 -5.70 -11.67 -8.19
CA LYS A 13 -7.02 -11.26 -7.71
C LYS A 13 -7.00 -11.05 -6.19
N GLY A 14 -6.44 -11.99 -5.43
CA GLY A 14 -6.35 -11.90 -3.97
C GLY A 14 -5.55 -10.66 -3.51
N VAL A 15 -4.43 -10.38 -4.17
CA VAL A 15 -3.62 -9.19 -3.89
C VAL A 15 -4.38 -7.91 -4.23
N LYS A 16 -5.08 -7.87 -5.38
CA LYS A 16 -5.90 -6.72 -5.76
C LYS A 16 -7.05 -6.47 -4.78
N ASP A 17 -7.73 -7.52 -4.35
CA ASP A 17 -8.84 -7.42 -3.40
C ASP A 17 -8.33 -6.99 -2.01
N ALA A 18 -7.16 -7.50 -1.58
CA ALA A 18 -6.48 -7.05 -0.38
C ALA A 18 -6.04 -5.57 -0.47
N SER A 19 -5.43 -5.16 -1.59
CA SER A 19 -5.10 -3.76 -1.86
C SER A 19 -6.33 -2.88 -1.78
N LYS A 20 -7.44 -3.27 -2.40
CA LYS A 20 -8.71 -2.52 -2.33
C LYS A 20 -9.30 -2.46 -0.92
N ALA A 21 -9.21 -3.54 -0.14
CA ALA A 21 -9.69 -3.55 1.23
C ALA A 21 -8.87 -2.59 2.11
N VAL A 22 -7.56 -2.55 1.88
CA VAL A 22 -6.62 -1.66 2.55
C VAL A 22 -6.78 -0.20 2.07
N GLU A 23 -7.06 0.02 0.79
CA GLU A 23 -7.30 1.33 0.19
C GLU A 23 -8.70 1.88 0.48
N GLY A 24 -9.68 1.01 0.81
CA GLY A 24 -11.08 1.34 1.07
C GLY A 24 -11.32 2.36 2.20
N GLU A 25 -10.28 2.67 2.97
CA GLU A 25 -10.26 3.76 3.95
C GLU A 25 -9.90 5.14 3.36
N THR A 26 -9.57 5.24 2.06
CA THR A 26 -8.96 6.46 1.45
C THR A 26 -9.92 7.28 0.56
N ILE A 27 -11.23 6.96 0.49
CA ILE A 27 -12.12 7.48 -0.57
C ILE A 27 -12.65 8.92 -0.40
N ASP A 28 -12.35 9.64 0.68
CA ASP A 28 -12.74 11.07 0.74
C ASP A 28 -11.57 12.00 1.10
N PHE A 29 -10.41 11.76 0.48
CA PHE A 29 -9.26 12.66 0.61
C PHE A 29 -9.61 14.12 0.26
N VAL A 30 -10.28 14.34 -0.87
CA VAL A 30 -10.66 15.71 -1.30
C VAL A 30 -11.61 16.34 -0.29
N LYS A 31 -12.71 15.67 0.08
CA LYS A 31 -13.66 16.22 1.06
C LYS A 31 -13.05 16.40 2.46
N ARG A 32 -12.08 15.56 2.84
CA ARG A 32 -11.41 15.65 4.13
C ARG A 32 -10.55 16.90 4.24
N PHE A 33 -9.88 17.29 3.16
CA PHE A 33 -8.87 18.35 3.18
C PHE A 33 -9.26 19.63 2.44
N PHE A 34 -10.35 19.61 1.68
CA PHE A 34 -10.80 20.74 0.88
C PHE A 34 -12.28 21.03 1.13
N ASP A 35 -12.62 22.31 1.06
CA ASP A 35 -13.98 22.81 0.93
C ASP A 35 -14.27 23.07 -0.55
N GLU A 36 -15.40 22.53 -1.02
CA GLU A 36 -15.88 22.72 -2.38
C GLU A 36 -16.73 23.99 -2.46
N HIS A 37 -16.51 24.79 -3.49
CA HIS A 37 -17.28 25.99 -3.78
C HIS A 37 -17.92 25.83 -5.15
N GLU A 38 -19.25 25.90 -5.16
CA GLU A 38 -20.03 25.94 -6.39
C GLU A 38 -19.71 27.20 -7.19
N ASN A 39 -19.52 27.03 -8.49
CA ASN A 39 -19.28 28.12 -9.42
C ASN A 39 -20.52 28.33 -10.31
N GLU A 40 -20.55 29.44 -11.05
CA GLU A 40 -21.59 29.74 -12.04
C GLU A 40 -21.85 28.55 -12.99
N GLU A 41 -23.09 28.40 -13.45
CA GLU A 41 -23.50 27.31 -14.35
C GLU A 41 -22.54 27.17 -15.55
N GLY A 42 -21.98 25.96 -15.69
CA GLY A 42 -21.04 25.62 -16.76
C GLY A 42 -19.56 25.73 -16.39
N LYS A 43 -19.20 26.17 -15.17
CA LYS A 43 -17.82 26.14 -14.67
C LYS A 43 -17.59 24.97 -13.72
N ALA A 44 -16.39 24.39 -13.76
CA ALA A 44 -15.99 23.36 -12.80
C ALA A 44 -15.97 23.93 -11.37
N PRO A 45 -16.28 23.15 -10.32
CA PRO A 45 -16.21 23.61 -8.94
C PRO A 45 -14.78 24.00 -8.57
N SER A 46 -14.65 24.94 -7.63
CA SER A 46 -13.34 25.30 -7.07
C SER A 46 -13.18 24.71 -5.68
N TYR A 47 -11.94 24.41 -5.29
CA TYR A 47 -11.63 23.80 -4.01
C TYR A 47 -10.63 24.67 -3.25
N SER A 48 -10.94 25.01 -2.00
CA SER A 48 -9.99 25.66 -1.09
C SER A 48 -9.50 24.66 -0.05
N PRO A 49 -8.21 24.66 0.32
CA PRO A 49 -7.74 23.80 1.39
C PRO A 49 -8.36 24.25 2.73
N LYS A 50 -8.72 23.28 3.57
CA LYS A 50 -9.02 23.53 4.97
C LYS A 50 -7.73 23.91 5.69
N THR A 51 -7.73 25.03 6.42
CA THR A 51 -6.55 25.56 7.11
C THR A 51 -6.77 25.66 8.62
N CYS A 52 -5.67 25.72 9.38
CA CYS A 52 -5.68 26.16 10.76
C CYS A 52 -4.61 27.26 10.96
N THR A 53 -4.87 28.18 11.89
CA THR A 53 -3.88 29.19 12.28
C THR A 53 -2.87 28.57 13.25
N MET A 54 -1.58 28.68 12.94
CA MET A 54 -0.50 28.28 13.84
C MET A 54 0.43 29.47 14.12
N GLN A 55 0.80 29.62 15.39
CA GLN A 55 1.69 30.69 15.86
C GLN A 55 3.13 30.24 15.86
N PHE A 56 3.97 31.00 15.16
CA PHE A 56 5.42 30.80 15.10
C PHE A 56 6.15 31.91 15.86
N PRO A 57 7.14 31.58 16.71
CA PRO A 57 7.96 32.59 17.34
C PRO A 57 8.84 33.30 16.28
N SER A 58 8.92 34.61 16.37
CA SER A 58 9.78 35.46 15.55
C SER A 58 10.61 36.36 16.44
N ARG A 59 11.88 36.59 16.07
CA ARG A 59 12.75 37.50 16.82
C ARG A 59 12.64 38.89 16.23
N THR A 60 12.19 39.84 17.03
CA THR A 60 12.15 41.27 16.71
C THR A 60 13.18 42.03 17.54
N GLU A 61 13.34 43.33 17.30
CA GLU A 61 14.22 44.19 18.09
C GLU A 61 13.75 44.29 19.56
N ASP A 62 12.45 44.13 19.81
CA ASP A 62 11.81 44.25 21.12
C ASP A 62 11.71 42.91 21.89
N GLY A 63 12.12 41.79 21.28
CA GLY A 63 12.10 40.47 21.92
C GLY A 63 11.59 39.35 21.02
N ILE A 64 10.87 38.40 21.62
CA ILE A 64 10.19 37.32 20.90
C ILE A 64 8.75 37.76 20.67
N ASP A 65 8.36 37.86 19.41
CA ASP A 65 6.99 38.09 18.96
C ASP A 65 6.41 36.81 18.31
N THR A 66 5.14 36.83 17.94
CA THR A 66 4.46 35.72 17.26
C THR A 66 3.97 36.11 15.87
N VAL A 67 4.22 35.27 14.89
CA VAL A 67 3.66 35.38 13.53
C VAL A 67 2.63 34.28 13.34
N ASP A 68 1.43 34.65 12.92
CA ASP A 68 0.38 33.72 12.53
C ASP A 68 0.62 33.23 11.10
N ALA A 69 0.61 31.92 10.90
CA ALA A 69 0.61 31.29 9.59
C ALA A 69 -0.66 30.46 9.38
N GLU A 70 -1.24 30.55 8.19
CA GLU A 70 -2.35 29.69 7.79
C GLU A 70 -1.80 28.39 7.23
N VAL A 71 -2.03 27.30 7.94
CA VAL A 71 -1.46 25.99 7.66
C VAL A 71 -2.53 25.08 7.07
N PRO A 72 -2.39 24.63 5.80
CA PRO A 72 -3.28 23.64 5.22
C PRO A 72 -3.23 22.34 6.03
N LEU A 73 -4.39 21.83 6.43
CA LEU A 73 -4.48 20.56 7.18
C LEU A 73 -3.86 19.40 6.41
N LEU A 74 -3.90 19.47 5.08
CA LEU A 74 -3.26 18.49 4.20
C LEU A 74 -1.73 18.41 4.40
N ALA A 75 -1.07 19.51 4.71
CA ALA A 75 0.37 19.54 4.94
C ALA A 75 0.76 18.96 6.31
N LEU A 76 -0.20 18.85 7.24
CA LEU A 76 0.03 18.33 8.60
C LEU A 76 -0.30 16.84 8.74
N VAL A 77 -1.18 16.32 7.89
CA VAL A 77 -1.62 14.93 8.00
C VAL A 77 -0.75 14.04 7.11
N PRO A 78 -0.06 13.05 7.68
CA PRO A 78 0.61 12.04 6.87
C PRO A 78 -0.41 11.38 5.96
N ILE A 79 -0.20 11.43 4.65
CA ILE A 79 -0.92 10.54 3.72
C ILE A 79 -0.28 9.16 3.82
N SER A 80 -0.39 8.56 5.00
CA SER A 80 -0.29 7.11 5.12
C SER A 80 -1.66 6.59 4.72
N SER A 81 -1.90 6.45 3.42
CA SER A 81 -2.88 5.44 3.02
C SER A 81 -2.26 4.11 3.42
N PRO A 82 -2.89 3.31 4.30
CA PRO A 82 -2.52 1.92 4.40
C PRO A 82 -2.37 1.38 2.97
N ARG A 83 -1.24 0.75 2.68
CA ARG A 83 -0.98 0.20 1.36
C ARG A 83 -0.12 -1.03 1.50
N ILE A 84 -0.39 -1.99 0.63
CA ILE A 84 0.47 -3.15 0.47
C ILE A 84 1.68 -2.68 -0.34
N THR A 85 2.84 -2.51 0.29
CA THR A 85 4.07 -2.11 -0.40
C THR A 85 4.73 -3.28 -1.12
N GLU A 86 4.65 -4.47 -0.53
CA GLU A 86 5.23 -5.68 -1.08
C GLU A 86 4.44 -6.92 -0.62
N VAL A 87 4.13 -7.83 -1.53
CA VAL A 87 3.65 -9.18 -1.22
C VAL A 87 4.70 -10.17 -1.66
N LYS A 88 5.27 -10.90 -0.70
CA LYS A 88 6.17 -12.03 -0.94
C LYS A 88 5.42 -13.34 -0.75
N PHE A 89 5.14 -14.03 -1.85
CA PHE A 89 4.58 -15.37 -1.83
C PHE A 89 5.67 -16.38 -2.12
N LYS A 90 5.92 -17.30 -1.19
CA LYS A 90 6.92 -18.38 -1.32
C LYS A 90 6.25 -19.72 -1.08
N THR A 91 6.44 -20.66 -1.99
CA THR A 91 5.88 -22.00 -1.84
C THR A 91 6.68 -23.03 -2.65
N ASP A 92 6.62 -24.27 -2.19
CA ASP A 92 7.18 -25.43 -2.89
C ASP A 92 6.08 -26.14 -3.67
N LEU A 93 6.32 -26.38 -4.96
CA LEU A 93 5.34 -26.93 -5.89
C LEU A 93 5.83 -28.23 -6.52
N GLU A 94 4.85 -29.08 -6.82
CA GLU A 94 4.92 -30.11 -7.84
C GLU A 94 4.45 -29.53 -9.17
N ILE A 95 5.32 -29.50 -10.16
CA ILE A 95 5.04 -29.05 -11.53
C ILE A 95 5.07 -30.25 -12.47
N SER A 96 4.04 -30.38 -13.29
CA SER A 96 3.98 -31.34 -14.41
C SER A 96 3.31 -30.72 -15.63
N THR A 97 3.29 -31.45 -16.74
CA THR A 97 2.58 -31.06 -17.96
C THR A 97 1.49 -32.09 -18.24
N ASN A 98 0.32 -31.64 -18.72
CA ASN A 98 -0.76 -32.54 -19.13
C ASN A 98 -0.68 -32.91 -20.62
N ASP A 99 -1.62 -33.73 -21.10
CA ASP A 99 -1.72 -34.19 -22.49
C ASP A 99 -1.97 -33.07 -23.53
N GLN A 100 -2.18 -31.82 -23.08
CA GLN A 100 -2.37 -30.64 -23.91
C GLN A 100 -1.21 -29.64 -23.80
N ASP A 101 -0.05 -30.09 -23.32
CA ASP A 101 1.15 -29.27 -23.08
C ASP A 101 0.93 -28.10 -22.10
N LYS A 102 -0.09 -28.18 -21.24
CA LYS A 102 -0.35 -27.15 -20.23
C LYS A 102 0.40 -27.44 -18.94
N LEU A 103 0.97 -26.39 -18.35
CA LEU A 103 1.69 -26.47 -17.09
C LEU A 103 0.72 -26.57 -15.91
N MET A 104 0.83 -27.68 -15.21
CA MET A 104 0.00 -28.09 -14.09
C MET A 104 0.80 -27.99 -12.79
N VAL A 105 0.19 -27.46 -11.74
CA VAL A 105 0.83 -27.27 -10.44
C VAL A 105 0.00 -27.84 -9.29
N THR A 106 0.68 -28.35 -8.25
CA THR A 106 0.11 -28.74 -6.96
C THR A 106 1.05 -28.27 -5.85
N PHE A 107 0.51 -27.88 -4.70
CA PHE A 107 1.31 -27.61 -3.50
C PHE A 107 1.97 -28.90 -3.00
N ALA A 108 3.28 -28.87 -2.81
CA ALA A 108 4.01 -30.03 -2.33
C ALA A 108 3.48 -30.48 -0.95
N LYS A 109 3.37 -31.80 -0.76
CA LYS A 109 2.93 -32.36 0.51
C LYS A 109 4.14 -32.48 1.44
N ASN A 110 4.29 -31.54 2.37
CA ASN A 110 5.19 -31.74 3.49
C ASN A 110 4.52 -32.65 4.53
N THR A 111 4.82 -33.95 4.47
CA THR A 111 4.43 -34.89 5.53
C THR A 111 5.40 -34.79 6.70
N THR A 112 5.46 -33.65 7.40
CA THR A 112 6.05 -33.61 8.73
C THR A 112 5.11 -34.32 9.70
N LYS A 113 5.18 -35.65 9.74
CA LYS A 113 4.49 -36.47 10.73
C LYS A 113 5.14 -36.22 12.10
N PHE A 114 4.77 -35.14 12.79
CA PHE A 114 5.01 -35.01 14.23
C PHE A 114 4.07 -35.95 14.99
N GLY A 115 4.37 -37.24 14.94
CA GLY A 115 3.71 -38.28 15.71
C GLY A 115 4.74 -39.01 16.56
N PHE A 116 4.45 -39.19 17.85
CA PHE A 116 5.26 -39.88 18.87
C PHE A 116 5.71 -41.32 18.52
N ARG A 117 5.41 -41.83 17.31
CA ARG A 117 5.80 -43.15 16.81
C ARG A 117 7.12 -43.18 16.04
N ASP A 118 7.68 -42.03 15.64
CA ASP A 118 8.89 -41.94 14.80
C ASP A 118 10.22 -42.18 15.56
N LYS A 119 10.15 -42.42 16.88
CA LYS A 119 11.33 -42.72 17.71
C LYS A 119 11.67 -44.22 17.79
N ILE A 120 10.79 -45.09 17.28
CA ILE A 120 10.90 -46.56 17.42
C ILE A 120 11.23 -47.25 16.10
N ILE A 121 10.83 -46.67 14.97
CA ILE A 121 11.12 -47.17 13.63
C ILE A 121 11.85 -46.03 12.94
N GLY A 122 13.09 -46.25 12.51
CA GLY A 122 13.98 -45.21 11.95
C GLY A 122 13.31 -44.38 10.84
N PRO A 123 13.89 -43.21 10.52
CA PRO A 123 13.22 -42.15 9.77
C PRO A 123 12.66 -42.72 8.48
N SER A 124 11.35 -42.91 8.44
CA SER A 124 10.65 -43.23 7.21
C SER A 124 10.60 -41.92 6.46
N GLY A 125 11.61 -41.69 5.61
CA GLY A 125 11.79 -40.44 4.88
C GLY A 125 10.47 -40.00 4.27
N GLY A 126 9.88 -38.93 4.83
CA GLY A 126 8.74 -38.29 4.20
C GLY A 126 9.21 -37.79 2.84
N GLU A 127 8.70 -38.38 1.77
CA GLU A 127 9.00 -37.90 0.42
C GLU A 127 8.49 -36.46 0.32
N ASN A 128 9.43 -35.51 0.26
CA ASN A 128 9.12 -34.18 -0.21
C ASN A 128 8.85 -34.31 -1.71
N THR A 129 7.61 -34.08 -2.09
CA THR A 129 7.18 -34.22 -3.47
C THR A 129 7.50 -32.98 -4.31
N ALA A 130 8.02 -31.91 -3.69
CA ALA A 130 8.40 -30.68 -4.39
C ALA A 130 9.47 -30.94 -5.46
N ASN A 131 9.24 -30.44 -6.67
CA ASN A 131 10.24 -30.40 -7.74
C ASN A 131 10.55 -28.97 -8.21
N ALA A 132 9.90 -27.96 -7.63
CA ALA A 132 10.15 -26.55 -7.91
C ALA A 132 9.85 -25.66 -6.69
N GLN A 133 10.55 -24.54 -6.60
CA GLN A 133 10.27 -23.46 -5.65
C GLN A 133 9.78 -22.22 -6.42
N LEU A 134 8.71 -21.60 -5.95
CA LEU A 134 8.14 -20.41 -6.54
C LEU A 134 8.20 -19.24 -5.54
N GLU A 135 8.88 -18.17 -5.94
CA GLU A 135 8.85 -16.88 -5.25
C GLU A 135 8.21 -15.82 -6.16
N ILE A 136 7.16 -15.16 -5.66
CA ILE A 136 6.50 -14.04 -6.34
C ILE A 136 6.62 -12.81 -5.44
N ILE A 137 7.17 -11.74 -5.99
CA ILE A 137 7.26 -10.44 -5.36
C ILE A 137 6.35 -9.48 -6.12
N LEU A 138 5.28 -9.00 -5.48
CA LEU A 138 4.42 -7.96 -6.04
C LEU A 138 4.64 -6.66 -5.28
N THR A 139 5.01 -5.59 -5.97
CA THR A 139 5.22 -4.27 -5.37
C THR A 139 3.98 -3.39 -5.55
N GLY A 140 3.56 -2.72 -4.47
CA GLY A 140 2.50 -1.72 -4.52
C GLY A 140 2.96 -0.40 -5.11
N ASN A 141 2.01 0.40 -5.60
CA ASN A 141 2.28 1.71 -6.19
C ASN A 141 2.45 2.80 -5.11
N GLU A 142 3.33 3.76 -5.40
CA GLU A 142 3.49 5.00 -4.63
C GLU A 142 2.28 5.94 -4.77
N PRO A 143 2.13 6.96 -3.90
CA PRO A 143 1.11 8.01 -4.11
C PRO A 143 1.20 8.58 -5.53
N PRO A 144 0.06 8.93 -6.16
CA PRO A 144 0.07 9.55 -7.49
C PRO A 144 0.97 10.78 -7.52
N GLU A 145 1.76 10.94 -8.60
CA GLU A 145 2.71 12.06 -8.74
C GLU A 145 2.02 13.43 -8.60
N GLY A 146 0.81 13.57 -9.14
CA GLY A 146 0.02 14.81 -9.01
C GLY A 146 -0.31 15.16 -7.56
N LEU A 147 -0.63 14.16 -6.73
CA LEU A 147 -0.89 14.36 -5.31
C LEU A 147 0.38 14.81 -4.58
N LYS A 148 1.53 14.18 -4.88
CA LYS A 148 2.82 14.58 -4.32
C LYS A 148 3.15 16.05 -4.65
N LYS A 149 3.05 16.44 -5.92
CA LYS A 149 3.30 17.81 -6.38
C LYS A 149 2.37 18.84 -5.74
N LEU A 150 1.11 18.49 -5.55
CA LEU A 150 0.13 19.35 -4.90
C LEU A 150 0.51 19.63 -3.45
N ILE A 151 0.90 18.60 -2.69
CA ILE A 151 1.36 18.74 -1.30
C ILE A 151 2.64 19.58 -1.25
N GLU A 152 3.63 19.28 -2.10
CA GLU A 152 4.87 20.04 -2.19
C GLU A 152 4.63 21.53 -2.45
N GLY A 153 3.60 21.86 -3.26
CA GLY A 153 3.18 23.23 -3.50
C GLY A 153 2.70 23.94 -2.22
N TYR A 154 1.83 23.28 -1.45
CA TYR A 154 1.33 23.81 -0.18
C TYR A 154 2.42 23.89 0.89
N GLU A 155 3.30 22.90 1.00
CA GLU A 155 4.43 22.92 1.92
C GLU A 155 5.40 24.07 1.62
N ARG A 156 5.65 24.35 0.34
CA ARG A 156 6.47 25.48 -0.07
C ARG A 156 5.84 26.81 0.31
N ALA A 157 4.53 26.97 0.07
CA ALA A 157 3.80 28.17 0.46
C ALA A 157 3.76 28.36 1.99
N LEU A 158 3.59 27.27 2.75
CA LEU A 158 3.65 27.29 4.21
C LEU A 158 5.05 27.72 4.70
N ARG A 159 6.11 27.15 4.14
CA ARG A 159 7.49 27.49 4.51
C ARG A 159 7.76 28.99 4.34
N ALA A 160 7.19 29.62 3.31
CA ALA A 160 7.35 31.06 3.07
C ALA A 160 6.64 31.95 4.11
N GLN A 161 5.67 31.41 4.86
CA GLN A 161 4.97 32.14 5.93
C GLN A 161 5.67 32.04 7.30
N ILE A 162 6.56 31.05 7.48
CA ILE A 162 7.21 30.78 8.76
C ILE A 162 8.51 31.60 8.83
N PRO A 163 8.76 32.35 9.92
CA PRO A 163 10.04 33.03 10.14
C PRO A 163 11.21 32.04 10.20
N GLY A 164 12.22 32.21 9.35
CA GLY A 164 13.40 31.34 9.23
C GLY A 164 13.96 31.33 7.82
#